data_AF-A0A8H7VTZ5-F1
#
_entry.id   AF-A0A8H7VTZ5-F1
#
_cell.length_a   1.000
_cell.length_b   1.000
_cell.length_c   1.000
_cell.angle_alpha   90.00
_cell.angle_beta   90.00
_cell.angle_gamma   90.00
#
_symmetry.space_group_name_H-M   'P 1'
#
loop_
_entity.id
_entity.type
_entity.pdbx_description
1 polymer ?
#
loop_
_entity_poly.entity_id
_entity_poly.type
_entity_poly.pdbx_seq_one_letter_code
_entity_poly.pdbx_strand_id
1 'polypeptide(L)'
;MNKYQAKQDMSSLKRLQYLLSGVFRPLDVLGLELSQVEVNNVNIKRYLHMLKEDSRELLLNVSVQINDMRNNIAFQAINASFSSSSTLGKIFTMAPADFQAALVQQTNASKAVKTTNGLCNKKRTFNQTQAIPPQQFFRSGPSSQQGGYIKNSHSNNKGKATNNPFCSN
;
A
#
# COMPACT_ATOMS: atom_id res chain seq x y z
N MET A 1 -6.95 5.15 -15.71
CA MET A 1 -6.60 3.85 -16.33
C MET A 1 -7.82 2.91 -16.30
N ASN A 2 -8.11 2.18 -17.39
CA ASN A 2 -9.23 1.22 -17.41
C ASN A 2 -8.85 -0.06 -16.65
N LYS A 3 -9.79 -0.71 -15.95
CA LYS A 3 -9.60 -1.94 -15.17
C LYS A 3 -8.97 -3.08 -15.99
N TYR A 4 -9.31 -3.18 -17.28
CA TYR A 4 -8.74 -4.18 -18.18
C TYR A 4 -7.24 -3.94 -18.44
N GLN A 5 -6.86 -2.68 -18.63
CA GLN A 5 -5.46 -2.27 -18.83
C GLN A 5 -4.63 -2.59 -17.58
N ALA A 6 -5.11 -2.19 -16.41
CA ALA A 6 -4.46 -2.48 -15.13
C ALA A 6 -4.22 -3.99 -14.90
N LYS A 7 -5.19 -4.84 -15.30
CA LYS A 7 -5.07 -6.30 -15.18
C LYS A 7 -4.04 -6.89 -16.14
N GLN A 8 -4.00 -6.39 -17.39
CA GLN A 8 -3.00 -6.82 -18.37
C GLN A 8 -1.59 -6.40 -17.94
N ASP A 9 -1.41 -5.15 -17.50
CA ASP A 9 -0.12 -4.62 -17.05
C ASP A 9 0.39 -5.33 -15.78
N MET A 10 -0.51 -5.67 -14.85
CA MET A 10 -0.13 -6.46 -13.68
C MET A 10 0.29 -7.89 -14.07
N SER A 11 -0.35 -8.49 -15.08
CA SER A 11 0.00 -9.83 -15.57
C SER A 11 1.34 -9.83 -16.31
N SER A 12 1.61 -8.83 -17.15
CA SER A 12 2.89 -8.69 -17.85
C SER A 12 4.04 -8.44 -16.86
N LEU A 13 3.84 -7.61 -15.84
CA LEU A 13 4.83 -7.38 -14.78
C LEU A 13 5.10 -8.63 -13.92
N LYS A 14 4.09 -9.49 -13.69
CA LYS A 14 4.29 -10.78 -13.02
C LYS A 14 5.12 -11.73 -13.89
N ARG A 15 4.80 -11.81 -15.18
CA ARG A 15 5.57 -12.62 -16.12
C ARG A 15 7.02 -12.15 -16.24
N LEU A 16 7.24 -10.83 -16.31
CA LEU A 16 8.57 -10.25 -16.35
C LEU A 16 9.38 -10.62 -15.10
N GLN A 17 8.79 -10.46 -13.91
CA GLN A 17 9.46 -10.85 -12.67
C GLN A 17 9.83 -12.34 -12.64
N TYR A 18 8.92 -13.21 -13.10
CA TYR A 18 9.18 -14.65 -13.16
C TYR A 18 10.34 -14.98 -14.12
N LEU A 19 10.34 -14.40 -15.33
CA LEU A 19 11.40 -14.59 -16.32
C LEU A 19 12.76 -14.08 -15.80
N LEU A 20 12.79 -12.89 -15.20
CA LEU A 20 14.00 -12.34 -14.59
C LEU A 20 14.51 -13.25 -13.48
N SER A 21 13.64 -13.71 -12.58
CA SER A 21 14.05 -14.67 -11.55
C SER A 21 14.59 -15.97 -12.15
N GLY A 22 14.04 -16.45 -13.26
CA GLY A 22 14.52 -17.65 -13.94
C GLY A 22 15.92 -17.49 -14.56
N VAL A 23 16.27 -16.29 -15.04
CA VAL A 23 17.57 -16.00 -15.64
C VAL A 23 18.63 -15.68 -14.58
N PHE A 24 18.27 -14.90 -13.56
CA PHE A 24 19.25 -14.44 -12.57
C PHE A 24 19.59 -15.49 -11.51
N ARG A 25 18.71 -16.46 -11.23
CA ARG A 25 19.02 -17.54 -10.27
C ARG A 25 20.21 -18.40 -10.72
N PRO A 26 20.26 -18.91 -11.96
CA PRO A 26 21.45 -19.57 -12.48
C PRO A 26 22.70 -18.69 -12.44
N LEU A 27 22.58 -17.39 -12.79
CA LEU A 27 23.69 -16.44 -12.74
C LEU A 27 24.22 -16.23 -11.32
N ASP A 28 23.34 -16.23 -10.32
CA ASP A 28 23.69 -16.09 -8.92
C ASP A 28 24.47 -17.30 -8.40
N VAL A 29 24.03 -18.51 -8.78
CA VAL A 29 24.76 -19.77 -8.51
C VAL A 29 26.12 -19.76 -9.21
N LEU A 30 26.16 -19.39 -10.49
CA LEU A 30 27.42 -19.24 -11.24
C LEU A 30 28.36 -18.23 -10.58
N GLY A 31 27.86 -17.08 -10.15
CA GLY A 31 28.65 -16.06 -9.46
C GLY A 31 29.19 -16.53 -8.11
N LEU A 32 28.46 -17.38 -7.39
CA LEU A 32 28.93 -18.03 -6.17
C LEU A 32 30.06 -19.03 -6.46
N GLU A 33 29.86 -19.93 -7.42
CA GLU A 33 30.88 -20.90 -7.84
C GLU A 33 32.16 -20.20 -8.31
N LEU A 34 32.02 -19.18 -9.15
CA LEU A 34 33.12 -18.37 -9.65
C LEU A 34 33.88 -17.62 -8.55
N SER A 35 33.24 -17.35 -7.41
CA SER A 35 33.92 -16.73 -6.26
C SER A 35 34.79 -17.69 -5.46
N GLN A 36 34.60 -19.00 -5.64
CA GLN A 36 35.42 -20.04 -5.03
C GLN A 36 36.62 -20.43 -5.90
N VAL A 37 36.63 -20.03 -7.17
CA VAL A 37 37.75 -20.30 -8.08
C VAL A 37 38.88 -19.31 -7.80
N GLU A 38 40.03 -19.84 -7.33
CA GLU A 38 41.26 -19.06 -7.26
C GLU A 38 41.83 -18.85 -8.66
N VAL A 39 41.53 -17.68 -9.23
CA VAL A 39 42.08 -17.28 -10.53
C VAL A 39 43.27 -16.35 -10.32
N ASN A 40 44.44 -16.81 -10.76
CA ASN A 40 45.70 -16.04 -10.69
C ASN A 40 45.73 -14.83 -11.65
N ASN A 41 44.81 -14.77 -12.61
CA ASN A 41 44.71 -13.68 -13.58
C ASN A 41 43.76 -12.56 -13.07
N VAL A 42 44.34 -11.37 -12.86
CA VAL A 42 43.65 -10.18 -12.36
C VAL A 42 42.47 -9.74 -13.25
N ASN A 43 42.61 -9.86 -14.58
CA ASN A 43 41.57 -9.46 -15.52
C ASN A 43 40.35 -10.37 -15.42
N ILE A 44 40.58 -11.68 -15.32
CA ILE A 44 39.50 -12.67 -15.15
C ILE A 44 38.78 -12.41 -13.83
N LYS A 45 39.52 -12.19 -12.73
CA LYS A 45 38.92 -11.84 -11.43
C LYS A 45 38.03 -10.60 -11.52
N ARG A 46 38.45 -9.57 -12.26
CA ARG A 46 37.65 -8.35 -12.49
C ARG A 46 36.37 -8.63 -13.28
N TYR A 47 36.45 -9.44 -14.35
CA TYR A 47 35.26 -9.81 -15.14
C TYR A 47 34.27 -10.66 -14.33
N LEU A 48 34.78 -11.60 -13.53
CA LEU A 48 33.94 -12.40 -12.63
C LEU A 48 33.28 -11.55 -11.55
N HIS A 49 34.01 -10.56 -11.02
CA HIS A 49 33.45 -9.61 -10.06
C HIS A 49 32.33 -8.75 -10.68
N MET A 50 32.55 -8.15 -11.86
CA MET A 50 31.50 -7.40 -12.57
C MET A 50 30.29 -8.29 -12.88
N LEU A 51 30.53 -9.51 -13.39
CA LEU A 51 29.44 -10.44 -13.69
C LEU A 51 28.62 -10.79 -12.44
N LYS A 52 29.25 -10.91 -11.27
CA LYS A 52 28.57 -11.26 -10.02
C LYS A 52 27.86 -10.06 -9.38
N GLU A 53 28.59 -8.98 -9.13
CA GLU A 53 28.08 -7.85 -8.36
C GLU A 53 27.14 -6.98 -9.21
N ASP A 54 27.54 -6.63 -10.44
CA ASP A 54 26.74 -5.74 -11.29
C ASP A 54 25.44 -6.43 -11.75
N SER A 55 25.47 -7.76 -11.97
CA SER A 55 24.25 -8.51 -12.31
C SER A 55 23.28 -8.62 -11.14
N ARG A 56 23.78 -8.79 -9.90
CA ARG A 56 22.96 -8.76 -8.69
C ARG A 56 22.35 -7.38 -8.46
N GLU A 57 23.15 -6.33 -8.61
CA GLU A 57 22.67 -4.95 -8.49
C GLU A 57 21.59 -4.65 -9.53
N LEU A 58 21.80 -5.06 -10.78
CA LEU A 58 20.80 -4.94 -11.84
C LEU A 58 19.50 -5.66 -11.48
N LEU A 59 19.56 -6.90 -10.97
CA LEU A 59 18.37 -7.64 -10.56
C LEU A 59 17.60 -6.90 -9.45
N LEU A 60 18.31 -6.38 -8.44
CA LEU A 60 17.70 -5.65 -7.34
C LEU A 60 17.01 -4.39 -7.86
N ASN A 61 17.70 -3.61 -8.70
CA ASN A 61 17.16 -2.39 -9.29
C ASN A 61 15.90 -2.67 -10.13
N VAL A 62 15.94 -3.70 -10.99
CA VAL A 62 14.76 -4.08 -11.78
C VAL A 62 13.62 -4.58 -10.90
N SER A 63 13.92 -5.32 -9.83
CA SER A 63 12.90 -5.79 -8.88
C SER A 63 12.22 -4.64 -8.14
N VAL A 64 12.99 -3.64 -7.72
CA VAL A 64 12.46 -2.40 -7.11
C VAL A 64 11.56 -1.67 -8.11
N GLN A 65 12.00 -1.50 -9.35
CA GLN A 65 11.22 -0.85 -10.39
C GLN A 65 9.91 -1.58 -10.70
N ILE A 66 9.92 -2.91 -10.81
CA ILE A 66 8.71 -3.71 -11.02
C ILE A 66 7.73 -3.53 -9.86
N ASN A 67 8.22 -3.52 -8.62
CA ASN A 67 7.38 -3.29 -7.44
C ASN A 67 6.79 -1.87 -7.44
N ASP A 68 7.58 -0.86 -7.78
CA ASP A 68 7.10 0.51 -7.88
C ASP A 68 6.03 0.67 -8.97
N MET A 69 6.23 0.07 -10.14
CA MET A 69 5.21 0.03 -11.20
C MET A 69 3.92 -0.65 -10.73
N ARG A 70 4.02 -1.77 -10.00
CA ARG A 70 2.83 -2.45 -9.43
C ARG A 70 2.10 -1.59 -8.42
N ASN A 71 2.83 -0.91 -7.54
CA ASN A 71 2.25 0.00 -6.56
C ASN A 71 1.56 1.17 -7.26
N ASN A 72 2.20 1.76 -8.27
CA ASN A 72 1.61 2.80 -9.12
C ASN A 72 0.29 2.35 -9.76
N ILE A 73 0.25 1.15 -10.36
CA ILE A 73 -0.98 0.58 -10.94
C ILE A 73 -2.05 0.38 -9.86
N ALA A 74 -1.69 -0.13 -8.68
CA ALA A 74 -2.61 -0.34 -7.57
C ALA A 74 -3.21 0.97 -7.06
N PHE A 75 -2.39 2.01 -6.89
CA PHE A 75 -2.87 3.33 -6.48
C PHE A 75 -3.71 4.00 -7.58
N GLN A 76 -3.35 3.82 -8.86
CA GLN A 76 -4.16 4.31 -9.97
C GLN A 76 -5.54 3.65 -10.06
N ALA A 77 -5.70 2.43 -9.53
CA ALA A 77 -7.00 1.77 -9.47
C ALA A 77 -7.96 2.45 -8.47
N ILE A 78 -7.42 3.11 -7.43
CA ILE A 78 -8.19 3.84 -6.41
C ILE A 78 -8.32 5.31 -6.82
N ASN A 79 -7.23 5.91 -7.29
CA ASN A 79 -7.19 7.30 -7.76
C ASN A 79 -6.53 7.36 -9.13
N ALA A 80 -7.33 7.54 -10.18
CA ALA A 80 -6.86 7.52 -11.56
C ALA A 80 -5.84 8.63 -11.91
N SER A 81 -5.77 9.73 -11.14
CA SER A 81 -4.79 10.79 -11.33
C SER A 81 -3.49 10.56 -10.56
N PHE A 82 -3.38 9.45 -9.82
CA PHE A 82 -2.17 9.13 -9.08
C PHE A 82 -1.02 8.79 -10.03
N SER A 83 0.11 9.46 -9.83
CA SER A 83 1.37 9.11 -10.47
C SER A 83 2.47 9.33 -9.44
N SER A 84 3.12 8.25 -9.00
CA SER A 84 4.37 8.40 -8.28
C SER A 84 5.51 8.38 -9.29
N SER A 85 6.08 9.55 -9.54
CA SER A 85 7.36 9.64 -10.23
C SER A 85 8.43 9.16 -9.25
N SER A 86 8.82 7.90 -9.35
CA SER A 86 10.06 7.38 -8.75
C SER A 86 11.24 7.80 -9.63
N THR A 87 11.39 9.10 -9.82
CA THR A 87 12.69 9.62 -10.24
C THR A 87 13.67 9.25 -9.13
N LEU A 88 14.73 8.52 -9.48
CA LEU A 88 15.92 8.27 -8.65
C LEU A 88 16.56 9.54 -8.03
N GLY A 89 15.99 10.73 -8.29
CA GLY A 89 16.39 12.04 -7.77
C GLY A 89 15.38 12.73 -6.85
N LYS A 90 14.34 12.06 -6.31
CA LYS A 90 13.59 12.65 -5.20
C LYS A 90 14.41 12.53 -3.92
N ILE A 91 15.08 13.61 -3.58
CA ILE A 91 15.72 13.83 -2.29
C ILE A 91 14.61 13.81 -1.23
N PHE A 92 14.41 12.65 -0.59
CA PHE A 92 13.50 12.50 0.55
C PHE A 92 14.05 13.13 1.84
N THR A 93 15.25 13.71 1.78
CA THR A 93 15.87 14.46 2.87
C THR A 93 15.57 15.94 2.70
N MET A 94 14.77 16.50 3.60
CA MET A 94 14.62 17.95 3.71
C MET A 94 15.95 18.58 4.15
N ALA A 95 16.29 19.77 3.63
CA ALA A 95 17.50 20.46 4.06
C ALA A 95 17.43 20.75 5.58
N PRO A 96 18.56 20.72 6.32
CA PRO A 96 18.54 20.93 7.77
C PRO A 96 17.86 22.23 8.22
N ALA A 97 17.99 23.30 7.42
CA ALA A 97 17.34 24.59 7.69
C ALA A 97 15.81 24.49 7.62
N ASP A 98 15.29 23.84 6.57
CA ASP A 98 13.87 23.62 6.38
C ASP A 98 13.29 22.67 7.45
N PHE A 99 14.09 21.68 7.88
CA PHE A 99 13.72 20.79 8.99
C PHE A 99 13.57 21.54 10.30
N GLN A 100 14.50 22.43 10.61
CA GLN A 100 14.42 23.27 11.80
C GLN A 100 13.22 24.21 11.75
N ALA A 101 12.93 24.81 10.59
CA ALA A 101 11.75 25.65 10.38
C ALA A 101 10.44 24.87 10.59
N ALA A 102 10.33 23.65 10.05
CA ALA A 102 9.18 22.78 10.23
C ALA A 102 8.97 22.39 11.71
N LEU A 103 10.05 22.11 12.44
CA LEU A 103 10.02 21.76 13.85
C LEU A 103 9.54 22.94 14.72
N VAL A 104 9.99 24.15 14.40
CA VAL A 104 9.50 25.39 15.02
C VAL A 104 8.02 25.61 14.70
N GLN A 105 7.59 25.39 13.46
CA GLN A 105 6.19 25.54 13.05
C GLN A 105 5.26 24.54 13.76
N GLN A 106 5.66 23.27 13.88
CA GLN A 106 4.93 22.25 14.62
C GLN A 106 4.82 22.60 16.11
N THR A 107 5.91 23.11 16.69
CA THR A 107 5.94 23.54 18.09
C THR A 107 5.01 24.72 18.33
N ASN A 108 5.00 25.70 17.44
CA ASN A 108 4.14 26.89 17.52
C ASN A 108 2.66 26.53 17.35
N ALA A 109 2.34 25.66 16.38
CA ALA A 109 0.98 25.16 16.19
C ALA A 109 0.50 24.40 17.44
N SER A 110 1.35 23.55 18.03
CA SER A 110 1.02 22.79 19.25
C SER A 110 0.82 23.70 20.46
N LYS A 111 1.60 24.79 20.58
CA LYS A 111 1.44 25.79 21.64
C LYS A 111 0.13 26.56 21.47
N ALA A 112 -0.19 27.00 20.25
CA ALA A 112 -1.43 27.71 19.95
C ALA A 112 -2.67 26.87 20.31
N VAL A 113 -2.69 25.59 19.91
CA VAL A 113 -3.77 24.65 20.25
C VAL A 113 -3.91 24.44 21.76
N LYS A 114 -2.79 24.36 22.50
CA LYS A 114 -2.81 24.24 23.97
C LYS A 114 -3.34 25.51 24.65
N THR A 115 -3.00 26.70 24.15
CA THR A 115 -3.51 27.95 24.71
C THR A 115 -5.01 28.19 24.43
N THR A 116 -5.53 27.73 23.28
CA THR A 116 -6.96 27.84 22.96
C THR A 116 -7.80 26.82 23.74
N ASN A 117 -7.28 25.63 24.03
CA ASN A 117 -7.99 24.63 24.84
C ASN A 117 -8.11 25.02 26.33
N GLY A 118 -7.34 26.00 26.81
CA GLY A 118 -7.43 26.51 28.19
C GLY A 118 -8.51 27.58 28.43
N LEU A 119 -9.05 28.21 27.37
CA LEU A 119 -9.97 29.34 27.48
C LEU A 119 -11.46 28.96 27.56
N CYS A 120 -11.80 27.68 27.41
CA CYS A 120 -13.19 27.20 27.45
C CYS A 120 -13.68 26.74 28.83
N ASN A 121 -12.93 26.98 29.91
CA ASN A 121 -13.37 26.69 31.28
C ASN A 121 -13.93 27.94 31.98
N LYS A 122 -14.92 28.60 31.37
CA LYS A 122 -15.75 29.58 32.08
C LYS A 122 -16.99 28.87 32.61
N LYS A 123 -16.93 28.53 33.90
CA LYS A 123 -18.01 27.97 34.72
C LYS A 123 -19.35 28.65 34.40
N ARG A 124 -20.33 27.90 33.90
CA ARG A 124 -21.74 28.25 34.03
C ARG A 124 -22.29 27.50 35.24
N THR A 125 -22.39 28.22 36.36
CA THR A 125 -23.17 27.79 37.53
C THR A 125 -24.64 27.87 37.14
N PHE A 126 -25.32 26.73 37.11
CA PHE A 126 -26.78 26.68 37.21
C PHE A 126 -27.14 25.49 38.10
N ASN A 127 -27.68 25.80 39.28
CA ASN A 127 -28.26 24.81 40.17
C ASN A 127 -29.52 24.25 39.51
N GLN A 128 -29.55 22.94 39.25
CA GLN A 128 -30.78 22.18 39.27
C GLN A 128 -30.48 20.70 39.54
N THR A 129 -31.09 20.23 40.61
CA THR A 129 -31.23 18.85 41.06
C THR A 129 -31.84 17.98 39.95
N GLN A 130 -31.25 16.80 39.70
CA GLN A 130 -31.89 15.47 39.59
C GLN A 130 -31.09 14.49 38.70
N ALA A 131 -31.37 13.21 38.95
CA ALA A 131 -30.64 12.00 38.57
C ALA A 131 -30.09 11.89 37.14
N ILE A 132 -28.93 11.23 37.07
CA ILE A 132 -28.15 10.84 35.88
C ILE A 132 -28.96 9.91 34.95
N PRO A 133 -28.93 10.14 33.63
CA PRO A 133 -28.79 9.07 32.65
C PRO A 133 -27.49 9.19 31.85
N PRO A 134 -26.93 8.07 31.34
CA PRO A 134 -25.63 8.05 30.69
C PRO A 134 -25.63 8.85 29.37
N GLN A 135 -24.58 9.65 29.17
CA GLN A 135 -24.39 10.49 27.99
C GLN A 135 -24.34 9.67 26.70
N GLN A 136 -25.21 10.02 25.75
CA GLN A 136 -25.17 9.55 24.38
C GLN A 136 -24.08 10.32 23.62
N PHE A 137 -23.00 9.63 23.25
CA PHE A 137 -21.94 10.14 22.36
C PHE A 137 -22.39 10.30 20.89
N PHE A 138 -23.64 9.97 20.56
CA PHE A 138 -24.20 10.12 19.23
C PHE A 138 -25.36 11.11 19.27
N ARG A 139 -25.33 12.10 18.38
CA ARG A 139 -26.51 12.90 18.07
C ARG A 139 -27.55 11.96 17.49
N SER A 140 -28.74 11.91 18.09
CA SER A 140 -29.93 11.29 17.50
C SER A 140 -30.29 12.03 16.21
N GLY A 141 -29.71 11.58 15.09
CA GLY A 141 -30.20 11.93 13.76
C GLY A 141 -31.58 11.30 13.54
N PRO A 142 -32.39 11.83 12.60
CA PRO A 142 -33.70 11.29 12.30
C PRO A 142 -33.59 9.80 11.94
N SER A 143 -34.50 8.99 12.46
CA SER A 143 -34.52 7.54 12.21
C SER A 143 -34.64 7.29 10.72
N SER A 144 -33.67 6.57 10.15
CA SER A 144 -33.75 6.07 8.78
C SER A 144 -34.83 5.00 8.70
N GLN A 145 -36.09 5.38 8.59
CA GLN A 145 -37.16 4.48 8.17
C GLN A 145 -36.98 4.16 6.68
N GLN A 146 -36.14 3.16 6.40
CA GLN A 146 -36.17 2.42 5.14
C GLN A 146 -35.66 1.00 5.40
N GLY A 147 -36.42 0.29 6.24
CA GLY A 147 -36.38 -1.16 6.35
C GLY A 147 -37.34 -1.76 5.32
N GLY A 148 -36.86 -2.78 4.61
CA GLY A 148 -37.47 -3.34 3.42
C GLY A 148 -38.89 -3.90 3.58
N TYR A 149 -39.56 -3.95 2.43
CA TYR A 149 -40.89 -4.50 2.23
C TYR A 149 -41.05 -5.90 2.84
N ILE A 150 -42.06 -6.05 3.68
CA ILE A 150 -42.64 -7.34 4.06
C ILE A 150 -43.51 -7.79 2.88
N LYS A 151 -43.12 -8.87 2.21
CA LYS A 151 -44.04 -9.69 1.41
C LYS A 151 -44.05 -11.11 1.98
N ASN A 152 -45.12 -11.40 2.71
CA ASN A 152 -45.61 -12.76 2.89
C ASN A 152 -45.98 -13.30 1.51
N SER A 153 -45.36 -14.40 1.09
CA SER A 153 -45.81 -15.16 -0.06
C SER A 153 -45.69 -16.64 0.27
N HIS A 154 -46.83 -17.32 0.17
CA HIS A 154 -47.02 -18.73 0.42
C HIS A 154 -45.99 -19.59 -0.31
N SER A 155 -45.38 -20.50 0.45
CA SER A 155 -44.63 -21.64 -0.09
C SER A 155 -45.59 -22.58 -0.79
N ASN A 156 -45.39 -22.80 -2.09
CA ASN A 156 -45.85 -24.01 -2.76
C ASN A 156 -44.67 -24.61 -3.53
N ASN A 157 -44.21 -25.75 -3.02
CA ASN A 157 -43.23 -26.63 -3.63
C ASN A 157 -43.65 -27.01 -5.06
N LYS A 158 -42.73 -26.86 -6.02
CA LYS A 158 -42.59 -27.76 -7.18
C LYS A 158 -41.18 -27.60 -7.73
N GLY A 159 -40.40 -28.67 -7.61
CA GLY A 159 -38.98 -28.70 -7.94
C GLY A 159 -38.69 -28.60 -9.44
N LYS A 160 -37.40 -28.41 -9.72
CA LYS A 160 -36.68 -29.07 -10.81
C LYS A 160 -35.19 -28.90 -10.56
N ALA A 161 -34.52 -30.04 -10.43
CA ALA A 161 -33.08 -30.15 -10.33
C ALA A 161 -32.43 -29.74 -11.66
N THR A 162 -31.35 -28.97 -11.59
CA THR A 162 -30.38 -28.85 -12.68
C THR A 162 -28.97 -28.84 -12.08
N ASN A 163 -28.12 -29.64 -12.72
CA ASN A 163 -26.90 -30.23 -12.20
C ASN A 163 -25.73 -29.26 -12.04
N ASN A 164 -24.94 -29.43 -10.97
CA ASN A 164 -23.59 -28.86 -10.85
C ASN A 164 -22.55 -29.81 -11.48
N PRO A 165 -21.57 -29.30 -12.26
CA PRO A 165 -20.56 -30.12 -12.90
C PRO A 165 -19.29 -30.15 -12.05
N PHE A 166 -19.25 -31.01 -11.03
CA PHE A 166 -17.99 -31.44 -10.41
C PHE A 166 -18.13 -32.89 -9.97
N CYS A 167 -17.57 -33.80 -10.77
CA CYS A 167 -16.87 -35.03 -10.40
C CYS A 167 -16.82 -35.95 -11.62
N SER A 168 -15.64 -36.01 -12.24
CA SER A 168 -15.20 -37.03 -13.18
C SER A 168 -14.53 -38.18 -12.43
N ASN A 169 -14.68 -39.38 -13.03
CA ASN A 169 -14.09 -40.70 -12.76
C ASN A 169 -14.88 -41.62 -11.83
#